data_AF-A0A972X3T8-F1
#
_entry.id   AF-A0A972X3T8-F1
#
_cell.length_a   1.000
_cell.length_b   1.000
_cell.length_c   1.000
_cell.angle_alpha   90.00
_cell.angle_beta   90.00
_cell.angle_gamma   90.00
#
_symmetry.space_group_name_H-M   'P 1'
#
loop_
_entity.id
_entity.type
_entity.pdbx_description
1 polymer ?
#
loop_
_entity_poly.entity_id
_entity_poly.type
_entity_poly.pdbx_seq_one_letter_code
_entity_poly.pdbx_strand_id
1 'polypeptide(L)'
;MRWGAARLRLGPRSLAATACAALAVVLVCSIADRAEAQSSAQPLKETATAGALAALPARGLAAAIAEAGRIEVPTVDPRQPVTITATQASRWTEGSYDVWHLTGGVRIRQAGTEATAHEAVVWIEQEAEVPADSGEGGDETPPPVRSMLVRMAGDVSVRSGTEEANATATTVRGPRWTGRFWLMDDPKFDFASIVPAAGTPPIYDTPADRVVPEIAPIDTSAEEPIQQAQFSEFGAAPVPAVNTTVPARRLRAFPRSNAPLNIRWFPSPTGNEWVAVITSGVNLVVDGVDPAGPLDISADRLVIWTRGQAQPDLDGTAAQASNVPLELYMEGNVIFRQGQRVIEAVSMFYDVPRSSGVITGATVLTPVDNYSGVVRLRADVLRQVDRSRFVAQRTGLTSSRLGVPSWEFRSQELEFTDEQVPLIGPGGQPALDPVTGEPAVEHQQFITGRSNTVTLGGVPVLWWPVLATNAKKPTFYINNAQVKNDRIFGTQLLTSWDVFQVFGVRRPPDGVDWDFDVDYLSKRGPGGGTSLLYNRPDFLGFGGPASGDLDAWFIGDVGQDNLGLNRRTFTYPGYPNMTFRGRSFWRHRQDLGGSTDSFFGGWQARGTAGWISDMNFLEEYYEAEWE
;
A
#
# COMPACT_ATOMS: atom_id res chain seq x y z
N MET A 1 -0.68 22.99 -42.21
CA MET A 1 0.41 22.01 -41.94
C MET A 1 -0.19 20.64 -41.72
N ARG A 2 0.47 19.54 -42.12
CA ARG A 2 -0.07 18.18 -41.99
C ARG A 2 0.06 17.68 -40.55
N TRP A 3 -1.05 17.24 -39.96
CA TRP A 3 -1.03 16.46 -38.72
C TRP A 3 -0.70 15.00 -39.04
N GLY A 4 0.28 14.43 -38.35
CA GLY A 4 0.68 13.03 -38.49
C GLY A 4 -0.06 12.14 -37.50
N ALA A 5 -0.93 11.25 -37.99
CA ALA A 5 -1.65 10.31 -37.13
C ALA A 5 -0.71 9.17 -36.66
N ALA A 6 -0.29 9.24 -35.39
CA ALA A 6 0.42 8.15 -34.73
C ALA A 6 -0.55 7.00 -34.42
N ARG A 7 -0.56 5.95 -35.26
CA ARG A 7 -1.30 4.72 -34.96
C ARG A 7 -0.60 3.94 -33.85
N LEU A 8 -1.20 3.84 -32.67
CA LEU A 8 -0.79 2.82 -31.69
C LEU A 8 -0.96 1.43 -32.33
N ARG A 9 0.15 0.70 -32.49
CA ARG A 9 0.12 -0.73 -32.82
C ARG A 9 0.00 -1.52 -31.52
N LEU A 10 -1.19 -1.99 -31.20
CA LEU A 10 -1.43 -2.99 -30.16
C LEU A 10 -0.61 -4.26 -30.48
N GLY A 11 0.32 -4.61 -29.59
CA GLY A 11 1.13 -5.81 -29.72
C GLY A 11 0.36 -7.08 -29.31
N PRO A 12 0.77 -8.28 -29.76
CA PRO A 12 0.04 -9.53 -29.55
C PRO A 12 -0.14 -9.96 -28.08
N ARG A 13 0.55 -9.30 -27.14
CA ARG A 13 0.34 -9.50 -25.69
C ARG A 13 -0.97 -8.91 -25.17
N SER A 14 -1.50 -7.85 -25.82
CA SER A 14 -2.78 -7.22 -25.43
C SER A 14 -3.97 -8.16 -25.65
N LEU A 15 -4.00 -8.86 -26.79
CA LEU A 15 -5.07 -9.80 -27.17
C LEU A 15 -5.29 -10.92 -26.14
N ALA A 16 -4.24 -11.37 -25.44
CA ALA A 16 -4.36 -12.39 -24.40
C ALA A 16 -5.07 -11.87 -23.14
N ALA A 17 -4.84 -10.61 -22.75
CA ALA A 17 -5.54 -9.97 -21.64
C ALA A 17 -7.02 -9.73 -21.99
N THR A 18 -7.29 -9.21 -23.20
CA THR A 18 -8.67 -9.01 -23.69
C THR A 18 -9.44 -10.33 -23.78
N ALA A 19 -8.79 -11.42 -24.19
CA ALA A 19 -9.41 -12.75 -24.22
C ALA A 19 -9.70 -13.29 -22.81
N CYS A 20 -8.85 -13.02 -21.80
CA CYS A 20 -9.11 -13.44 -20.42
C CYS A 20 -10.28 -12.67 -19.79
N ALA A 21 -10.37 -11.36 -20.01
CA ALA A 21 -11.52 -10.55 -19.56
C ALA A 21 -12.83 -11.05 -20.19
N ALA A 22 -12.84 -11.31 -21.51
CA ALA A 22 -13.99 -11.89 -22.19
C ALA A 22 -14.35 -13.30 -21.65
N LEU A 23 -13.36 -14.13 -21.32
CA LEU A 23 -13.59 -15.46 -20.73
C LEU A 23 -14.19 -15.37 -19.32
N ALA A 24 -13.76 -14.38 -18.52
CA ALA A 24 -14.32 -14.12 -17.19
C ALA A 24 -15.79 -13.68 -17.26
N VAL A 25 -16.13 -12.78 -18.19
CA VAL A 25 -17.53 -12.37 -18.46
C VAL A 25 -18.39 -13.56 -18.87
N VAL A 26 -17.91 -14.42 -19.77
CA VAL A 26 -18.65 -15.63 -20.18
C VAL A 26 -18.81 -16.62 -19.02
N LEU A 27 -17.77 -16.80 -18.20
CA LEU A 27 -17.84 -17.68 -17.02
C LEU A 27 -18.88 -17.17 -16.02
N VAL A 28 -18.88 -15.87 -15.73
CA VAL A 28 -19.84 -15.19 -14.85
C VAL A 28 -21.28 -15.42 -15.31
N CYS A 29 -21.59 -15.18 -16.59
CA CYS A 29 -22.93 -15.43 -17.14
C CYS A 29 -23.33 -16.91 -17.00
N SER A 30 -22.42 -17.84 -17.30
CA SER A 30 -22.70 -19.28 -17.23
C SER A 30 -22.89 -19.84 -15.80
N ILE A 31 -22.37 -19.14 -14.78
CA ILE A 31 -22.60 -19.46 -13.37
C ILE A 31 -23.96 -18.92 -12.92
N ALA A 32 -24.36 -17.73 -13.38
CA ALA A 32 -25.68 -17.16 -13.12
C ALA A 32 -26.81 -18.02 -13.71
N ASP A 33 -26.72 -18.42 -14.99
CA ASP A 33 -27.69 -19.31 -15.66
C ASP A 33 -27.85 -20.67 -14.94
N ARG A 34 -26.78 -21.19 -14.33
CA ARG A 34 -26.82 -22.44 -13.56
C ARG A 34 -27.46 -22.31 -12.19
N ALA A 35 -27.45 -21.11 -11.59
CA ALA A 35 -28.10 -20.88 -10.30
C ALA A 35 -29.63 -20.88 -10.41
N GLU A 36 -30.20 -20.43 -11.54
CA GLU A 36 -31.64 -20.49 -11.79
C GLU A 36 -32.17 -21.95 -11.83
N ALA A 37 -31.37 -22.88 -12.36
CA ALA A 37 -31.79 -24.25 -12.63
C ALA A 37 -32.03 -25.14 -11.39
N GLN A 38 -31.68 -24.70 -10.17
CA GLN A 38 -31.75 -25.54 -8.95
C GLN A 38 -32.68 -25.03 -7.84
N SER A 39 -33.25 -23.82 -7.93
CA SER A 39 -34.10 -23.28 -6.87
C SER A 39 -35.56 -23.74 -6.98
N SER A 40 -35.85 -24.98 -6.61
CA SER A 40 -37.22 -25.50 -6.42
C SER A 40 -37.46 -25.97 -4.98
N ALA A 41 -37.86 -25.04 -4.11
CA ALA A 41 -38.34 -25.31 -2.75
C ALA A 41 -39.59 -24.47 -2.44
N GLN A 42 -40.61 -25.11 -1.85
CA GLN A 42 -41.93 -24.52 -1.59
C GLN A 42 -41.97 -23.64 -0.32
N PRO A 43 -42.97 -22.75 -0.18
CA PRO A 43 -42.93 -21.65 0.78
C PRO A 43 -43.45 -22.02 2.18
N LEU A 44 -42.88 -21.39 3.21
CA LEU A 44 -43.50 -21.29 4.54
C LEU A 44 -44.29 -19.97 4.66
N LYS A 45 -45.44 -20.06 5.33
CA LYS A 45 -46.36 -18.94 5.60
C LYS A 45 -46.15 -18.37 7.01
N GLU A 46 -46.71 -17.17 7.22
CA GLU A 46 -46.86 -16.45 8.49
C GLU A 46 -45.56 -15.87 9.09
N THR A 47 -45.51 -14.66 9.66
CA THR A 47 -46.57 -13.64 9.88
C THR A 47 -45.95 -12.25 9.78
N ALA A 48 -46.73 -11.24 9.37
CA ALA A 48 -46.23 -9.86 9.26
C ALA A 48 -46.45 -9.05 10.56
N THR A 49 -45.38 -8.45 11.07
CA THR A 49 -45.42 -7.25 11.91
C THR A 49 -44.50 -6.20 11.31
N ALA A 50 -44.95 -4.94 11.26
CA ALA A 50 -44.28 -3.86 10.54
C ALA A 50 -42.99 -3.40 11.24
N GLY A 51 -42.02 -2.88 10.46
CA GLY A 51 -40.84 -2.18 10.98
C GLY A 51 -39.48 -2.78 10.61
N ALA A 52 -39.19 -2.97 9.31
CA ALA A 52 -37.85 -3.27 8.81
C ALA A 52 -37.70 -2.89 7.31
N LEU A 53 -37.61 -1.59 7.03
CA LEU A 53 -37.29 -1.03 5.72
C LEU A 53 -36.18 0.02 5.89
N ALA A 54 -34.92 -0.42 5.82
CA ALA A 54 -33.69 0.38 5.59
C ALA A 54 -32.47 -0.50 5.91
N ALA A 55 -31.93 -1.22 4.90
CA ALA A 55 -30.68 -1.97 5.04
C ALA A 55 -30.07 -2.33 3.67
N LEU A 56 -29.96 -1.35 2.76
CA LEU A 56 -29.05 -1.44 1.62
C LEU A 56 -27.68 -0.94 2.05
N PRO A 57 -26.60 -1.66 1.69
CA PRO A 57 -25.32 -1.01 1.45
C PRO A 57 -24.81 -1.35 0.05
N ALA A 58 -25.07 -0.46 -0.90
CA ALA A 58 -24.24 -0.28 -2.10
C ALA A 58 -22.90 0.39 -1.71
N ARG A 59 -22.18 -0.21 -0.76
CA ARG A 59 -20.91 0.31 -0.24
C ARG A 59 -19.73 -0.47 -0.84
N GLY A 60 -19.00 0.20 -1.72
CA GLY A 60 -17.83 -0.31 -2.43
C GLY A 60 -17.04 0.86 -3.02
N LEU A 61 -17.72 1.72 -3.78
CA LEU A 61 -17.13 2.95 -4.34
C LEU A 61 -18.10 4.14 -4.36
N ALA A 62 -19.37 3.92 -4.76
CA ALA A 62 -20.42 4.94 -4.70
C ALA A 62 -20.65 5.56 -3.30
N ALA A 63 -20.32 4.83 -2.23
CA ALA A 63 -20.42 5.32 -0.86
C ALA A 63 -19.35 6.36 -0.46
N ALA A 64 -18.31 6.54 -1.28
CA ALA A 64 -17.40 7.67 -1.18
C ALA A 64 -17.98 8.95 -1.84
N ILE A 65 -18.97 8.79 -2.73
CA ILE A 65 -19.46 9.84 -3.62
C ILE A 65 -20.80 10.40 -3.13
N ALA A 66 -21.71 9.55 -2.64
CA ALA A 66 -22.97 9.98 -2.03
C ALA A 66 -22.76 10.84 -0.75
N GLU A 67 -21.69 10.59 0.02
CA GLU A 67 -21.33 11.42 1.19
C GLU A 67 -20.51 12.67 0.79
N ALA A 68 -20.09 12.78 -0.48
CA ALA A 68 -19.31 13.90 -1.03
C ALA A 68 -20.16 15.06 -1.58
N GLY A 69 -21.47 15.08 -1.31
CA GLY A 69 -22.31 16.27 -1.53
C GLY A 69 -21.95 17.46 -0.62
N ARG A 70 -21.21 17.24 0.49
CA ARG A 70 -20.81 18.28 1.47
C ARG A 70 -19.44 18.07 2.12
N ILE A 71 -18.46 17.53 1.40
CA ILE A 71 -17.07 17.52 1.86
C ILE A 71 -16.19 18.16 0.80
N GLU A 72 -16.00 19.48 0.91
CA GLU A 72 -14.78 20.08 0.38
C GLU A 72 -13.62 19.49 1.18
N VAL A 73 -12.71 18.81 0.47
CA VAL A 73 -11.42 18.38 0.98
C VAL A 73 -10.73 19.59 1.64
N PRO A 74 -10.46 19.58 2.96
CA PRO A 74 -9.83 20.70 3.63
C PRO A 74 -8.46 20.99 3.01
N THR A 75 -8.33 22.16 2.37
CA THR A 75 -7.05 22.70 1.95
C THR A 75 -6.41 23.32 3.19
N VAL A 76 -5.61 22.53 3.90
CA VAL A 76 -4.87 22.98 5.09
C VAL A 76 -3.41 23.14 4.66
N ASP A 77 -2.92 24.38 4.74
CA ASP A 77 -1.51 24.69 4.55
C ASP A 77 -0.68 24.04 5.67
N PRO A 78 0.21 23.07 5.36
CA PRO A 78 1.01 22.35 6.35
C PRO A 78 2.02 23.24 7.10
N ARG A 79 2.23 24.48 6.66
CA ARG A 79 3.11 25.49 7.29
C ARG A 79 2.44 26.22 8.45
N GLN A 80 1.13 26.08 8.61
CA GLN A 80 0.40 26.73 9.71
C GLN A 80 0.57 25.92 11.01
N PRO A 81 0.94 26.55 12.15
CA PRO A 81 1.22 25.82 13.38
C PRO A 81 -0.05 25.18 13.96
N VAL A 82 0.06 23.90 14.31
CA VAL A 82 -0.99 23.16 15.04
C VAL A 82 -0.89 23.47 16.53
N THR A 83 -2.01 23.79 17.17
CA THR A 83 -2.12 23.89 18.64
C THR A 83 -3.12 22.86 19.16
N ILE A 84 -2.74 22.11 20.19
CA ILE A 84 -3.53 21.02 20.80
C ILE A 84 -3.69 21.30 22.29
N THR A 85 -4.90 21.68 22.71
CA THR A 85 -5.26 21.92 24.11
C THR A 85 -6.07 20.76 24.68
N ALA A 86 -5.76 20.28 25.89
CA ALA A 86 -6.56 19.28 26.60
C ALA A 86 -6.38 19.37 28.13
N THR A 87 -7.36 18.88 28.91
CA THR A 87 -7.21 18.86 30.39
C THR A 87 -6.27 17.74 30.85
N GLN A 88 -6.33 16.56 30.22
CA GLN A 88 -5.43 15.45 30.51
C GLN A 88 -4.91 14.82 29.22
N ALA A 89 -3.64 14.41 29.23
CA ALA A 89 -2.97 13.73 28.12
C ALA A 89 -2.18 12.51 28.61
N SER A 90 -2.10 11.45 27.82
CA SER A 90 -1.18 10.32 28.02
C SER A 90 -0.51 9.93 26.71
N ARG A 91 0.76 9.51 26.75
CA ARG A 91 1.59 9.23 25.57
C ARG A 91 2.13 7.80 25.58
N TRP A 92 2.19 7.19 24.39
CA TRP A 92 3.02 6.03 24.08
C TRP A 92 3.56 6.14 22.65
N THR A 93 4.40 5.21 22.23
CA THR A 93 5.01 5.21 20.90
C THR A 93 4.61 3.93 20.16
N GLU A 94 4.26 4.05 18.87
CA GLU A 94 3.79 2.97 18.02
C GLU A 94 4.44 3.07 16.63
N GLY A 95 5.46 2.25 16.38
CA GLY A 95 6.25 2.34 15.13
C GLY A 95 6.90 3.71 14.99
N SER A 96 6.62 4.40 13.88
CA SER A 96 7.08 5.76 13.60
C SER A 96 6.17 6.87 14.18
N TYR A 97 5.18 6.53 15.02
CA TYR A 97 4.23 7.50 15.57
C TYR A 97 4.36 7.68 17.08
N ASP A 98 4.32 8.92 17.53
CA ASP A 98 3.99 9.29 18.90
C ASP A 98 2.47 9.39 19.04
N VAL A 99 1.90 8.56 19.90
CA VAL A 99 0.46 8.46 20.09
C VAL A 99 0.07 9.10 21.40
N TRP A 100 -0.86 10.04 21.33
CA TRP A 100 -1.40 10.80 22.44
C TRP A 100 -2.88 10.54 22.62
N HIS A 101 -3.29 10.09 23.80
CA HIS A 101 -4.70 10.05 24.21
C HIS A 101 -5.02 11.26 25.10
N LEU A 102 -6.02 12.02 24.70
CA LEU A 102 -6.39 13.33 25.22
C LEU A 102 -7.82 13.31 25.77
N THR A 103 -8.04 13.84 26.97
CA THR A 103 -9.36 13.81 27.63
C THR A 103 -9.67 15.08 28.41
N GLY A 104 -10.94 15.26 28.74
CA GLY A 104 -11.43 16.39 29.55
C GLY A 104 -11.60 17.68 28.76
N GLY A 105 -12.01 17.58 27.48
CA GLY A 105 -12.20 18.73 26.59
C GLY A 105 -10.94 18.98 25.76
N VAL A 106 -10.96 18.45 24.53
CA VAL A 106 -9.88 18.57 23.55
C VAL A 106 -10.22 19.67 22.55
N ARG A 107 -9.24 20.51 22.22
CA ARG A 107 -9.31 21.51 21.15
C ARG A 107 -8.06 21.45 20.30
N ILE A 108 -8.23 21.27 18.99
CA ILE A 108 -7.15 21.29 18.00
C ILE A 108 -7.42 22.46 17.06
N ARG A 109 -6.43 23.34 16.86
CA ARG A 109 -6.53 24.47 15.94
C ARG A 109 -5.33 24.51 14.99
N GLN A 110 -5.60 24.68 13.70
CA GLN A 110 -4.60 24.98 12.68
C GLN A 110 -5.19 26.05 11.75
N ALA A 111 -4.58 27.23 11.70
CA ALA A 111 -5.11 28.43 11.04
C ALA A 111 -6.59 28.72 11.41
N GLY A 112 -7.47 28.82 10.41
CA GLY A 112 -8.92 29.01 10.53
C GLY A 112 -9.74 27.73 10.75
N THR A 113 -9.09 26.58 10.97
CA THR A 113 -9.75 25.32 11.34
C THR A 113 -9.65 25.07 12.84
N GLU A 114 -10.79 24.92 13.53
CA GLU A 114 -10.89 24.60 14.97
C GLU A 114 -11.76 23.34 15.15
N ALA A 115 -11.17 22.27 15.67
CA ALA A 115 -11.85 21.03 16.04
C ALA A 115 -11.94 20.91 17.57
N THR A 116 -13.12 20.58 18.10
CA THR A 116 -13.39 20.47 19.54
C THR A 116 -14.16 19.19 19.86
N ALA A 117 -13.83 18.51 20.97
CA ALA A 117 -14.51 17.30 21.46
C ALA A 117 -14.25 17.06 22.95
N HIS A 118 -14.83 16.01 23.55
CA HIS A 118 -14.53 15.61 24.94
C HIS A 118 -13.27 14.76 25.07
N GLU A 119 -13.00 13.89 24.10
CA GLU A 119 -11.91 12.91 24.06
C GLU A 119 -11.29 12.84 22.64
N ALA A 120 -9.99 12.57 22.54
CA ALA A 120 -9.33 12.30 21.28
C ALA A 120 -8.14 11.32 21.42
N VAL A 121 -7.78 10.65 20.33
CA VAL A 121 -6.47 10.02 20.13
C VAL A 121 -5.81 10.65 18.91
N VAL A 122 -4.54 10.98 19.04
CA VAL A 122 -3.73 11.69 18.04
C VAL A 122 -2.47 10.86 17.78
N TRP A 123 -2.24 10.44 16.55
CA TRP A 123 -0.99 9.82 16.10
C TRP A 123 -0.20 10.89 15.37
N ILE A 124 0.96 11.27 15.91
CA ILE A 124 1.87 12.27 15.35
C ILE A 124 3.06 11.49 14.79
N GLU A 125 3.32 11.62 13.49
CA GLU A 125 4.51 11.05 12.88
C GLU A 125 5.76 11.69 13.51
N GLN A 126 6.70 10.86 13.96
CA GLN A 126 7.94 11.32 14.58
C GLN A 126 8.80 12.04 13.55
N GLU A 127 9.50 13.08 13.99
CA GLU A 127 10.57 13.67 13.19
C GLU A 127 11.74 12.68 13.10
N ALA A 128 12.34 12.56 11.91
CA ALA A 128 13.55 11.76 11.76
C ALA A 128 14.68 12.49 12.49
N GLU A 129 15.23 11.87 13.55
CA GLU A 129 16.27 12.47 14.40
C GLU A 129 17.49 12.91 13.55
N VAL A 130 17.60 14.22 13.31
CA VAL A 130 18.79 14.83 12.72
C VAL A 130 19.85 14.94 13.82
N PRO A 131 21.06 14.35 13.65
CA PRO A 131 22.11 14.44 14.65
C PRO A 131 22.56 15.89 14.88
N ALA A 132 22.48 16.36 16.12
CA ALA A 132 22.56 17.78 16.50
C ALA A 132 23.99 18.39 16.49
N ASP A 133 24.83 18.06 15.50
CA ASP A 133 26.23 18.50 15.42
C ASP A 133 26.60 19.13 14.05
N SER A 134 25.59 19.66 13.32
CA SER A 134 25.79 20.59 12.21
C SER A 134 25.89 22.03 12.74
N GLY A 135 27.06 22.63 12.58
CA GLY A 135 27.44 23.89 13.24
C GLY A 135 26.73 25.15 12.72
N GLU A 136 26.90 26.24 13.48
CA GLU A 136 26.34 27.58 13.23
C GLU A 136 26.51 28.08 11.78
N GLY A 137 25.43 28.05 11.01
CA GLY A 137 25.42 28.44 9.59
C GLY A 137 24.02 28.35 9.01
N GLY A 138 23.13 29.26 9.41
CA GLY A 138 21.69 29.16 9.14
C GLY A 138 21.30 29.37 7.67
N ASP A 139 20.95 28.26 7.02
CA ASP A 139 19.83 28.19 6.06
C ASP A 139 18.91 27.07 6.57
N GLU A 140 17.70 27.43 7.02
CA GLU A 140 16.77 26.50 7.65
C GLU A 140 16.11 25.60 6.59
N THR A 141 16.58 24.37 6.46
CA THR A 141 15.88 23.34 5.67
C THR A 141 14.51 23.09 6.29
N PRO A 142 13.38 23.36 5.60
CA PRO A 142 12.07 23.19 6.20
C PRO A 142 11.79 21.70 6.47
N PRO A 143 11.29 21.34 7.65
CA PRO A 143 11.09 19.94 8.01
C PRO A 143 10.08 19.26 7.06
N PRO A 144 10.24 17.94 6.80
CA PRO A 144 9.36 17.21 5.92
C PRO A 144 7.91 17.26 6.43
N VAL A 145 6.95 17.28 5.52
CA VAL A 145 5.52 17.30 5.88
C VAL A 145 5.15 15.99 6.56
N ARG A 146 4.93 16.05 7.87
CA ARG A 146 4.53 14.93 8.73
C ARG A 146 3.03 14.83 8.81
N SER A 147 2.54 13.60 8.94
CA SER A 147 1.12 13.31 9.11
C SER A 147 0.72 13.29 10.59
N MET A 148 -0.40 13.95 10.92
CA MET A 148 -1.06 13.82 12.22
C MET A 148 -2.48 13.32 12.03
N LEU A 149 -2.71 12.04 12.33
CA LEU A 149 -4.05 11.45 12.33
C LEU A 149 -4.74 11.74 13.67
N VAL A 150 -5.98 12.22 13.63
CA VAL A 150 -6.79 12.54 14.80
C VAL A 150 -8.09 11.74 14.75
N ARG A 151 -8.45 11.08 15.85
CA ARG A 151 -9.79 10.56 16.12
C ARG A 151 -10.36 11.26 17.34
N MET A 152 -11.55 11.86 17.23
CA MET A 152 -12.24 12.56 18.31
C MET A 152 -13.58 11.91 18.65
N ALA A 153 -14.00 11.99 19.91
CA ALA A 153 -15.29 11.48 20.38
C ALA A 153 -15.92 12.38 21.46
N GLY A 154 -17.25 12.34 21.52
CA GLY A 154 -18.06 13.09 22.49
C GLY A 154 -18.26 14.55 22.07
N ASP A 155 -19.44 14.86 21.54
CA ASP A 155 -19.85 16.20 21.06
C ASP A 155 -18.81 16.90 20.20
N VAL A 156 -18.39 16.24 19.11
CA VAL A 156 -17.42 16.82 18.19
C VAL A 156 -18.03 17.98 17.41
N SER A 157 -17.33 19.12 17.39
CA SER A 157 -17.63 20.28 16.56
C SER A 157 -16.35 20.75 15.86
N VAL A 158 -16.33 20.67 14.53
CA VAL A 158 -15.25 21.18 13.67
C VAL A 158 -15.75 22.39 12.90
N ARG A 159 -15.01 23.49 12.93
CA ARG A 159 -15.30 24.73 12.19
C ARG A 159 -14.15 25.03 11.24
N SER A 160 -14.46 25.42 10.01
CA SER A 160 -13.49 25.86 9.02
C SER A 160 -13.96 27.11 8.29
N GLY A 161 -13.07 28.09 8.15
CA GLY A 161 -13.31 29.33 7.39
C GLY A 161 -12.04 30.18 7.28
N THR A 162 -12.00 31.06 6.30
CA THR A 162 -10.95 32.09 6.17
C THR A 162 -11.18 33.23 7.17
N GLU A 163 -10.11 33.86 7.67
CA GLU A 163 -10.22 34.96 8.64
C GLU A 163 -10.64 36.30 8.00
N GLU A 164 -10.79 36.37 6.68
CA GLU A 164 -11.30 37.55 5.97
C GLU A 164 -12.83 37.61 5.91
N ALA A 165 -13.37 38.83 6.02
CA ALA A 165 -14.73 39.09 6.45
C ALA A 165 -15.85 38.52 5.54
N ASN A 166 -16.93 38.02 6.18
CA ASN A 166 -18.22 37.66 5.59
C ASN A 166 -18.26 36.47 4.61
N ALA A 167 -17.26 35.58 4.59
CA ALA A 167 -17.43 34.23 4.03
C ALA A 167 -18.23 33.32 5.00
N THR A 168 -19.08 32.44 4.46
CA THR A 168 -19.86 31.46 5.26
C THR A 168 -18.95 30.41 5.89
N ALA A 169 -18.76 30.46 7.21
CA ALA A 169 -18.00 29.46 7.96
C ALA A 169 -18.75 28.12 8.05
N THR A 170 -18.09 27.05 7.62
CA THR A 170 -18.65 25.70 7.60
C THR A 170 -18.47 25.05 8.98
N THR A 171 -19.51 24.40 9.50
CA THR A 171 -19.46 23.70 10.80
C THR A 171 -19.96 22.27 10.68
N VAL A 172 -19.10 21.31 10.97
CA VAL A 172 -19.44 19.88 11.08
C VAL A 172 -19.68 19.55 12.55
N ARG A 173 -20.73 18.81 12.86
CA ARG A 173 -21.02 18.31 14.22
C ARG A 173 -21.38 16.84 14.18
N GLY A 174 -20.91 16.07 15.17
CA GLY A 174 -21.20 14.65 15.28
C GLY A 174 -20.74 14.03 16.60
N PRO A 175 -21.16 12.79 16.91
CA PRO A 175 -20.73 12.08 18.11
C PRO A 175 -19.24 11.69 18.06
N ARG A 176 -18.68 11.56 16.85
CA ARG A 176 -17.30 11.17 16.53
C ARG A 176 -16.83 11.87 15.27
N TRP A 177 -15.51 11.98 15.10
CA TRP A 177 -14.86 12.50 13.90
C TRP A 177 -13.48 11.87 13.74
N THR A 178 -13.06 11.63 12.50
CA THR A 178 -11.68 11.31 12.16
C THR A 178 -11.22 12.32 11.11
N GLY A 179 -10.01 12.83 11.26
CA GLY A 179 -9.39 13.71 10.28
C GLY A 179 -7.88 13.69 10.40
N ARG A 180 -7.20 14.25 9.39
CA ARG A 180 -5.75 14.37 9.37
C ARG A 180 -5.36 15.81 9.18
N PHE A 181 -4.41 16.23 9.99
CA PHE A 181 -3.69 17.48 9.85
C PHE A 181 -2.30 17.15 9.29
N TRP A 182 -1.72 18.10 8.57
CA TRP A 182 -0.37 18.01 8.04
C TRP A 182 0.45 19.09 8.73
N LEU A 183 1.66 18.76 9.16
CA LEU A 183 2.52 19.66 9.93
C LEU A 183 3.95 19.59 9.43
N MET A 184 4.59 20.75 9.30
CA MET A 184 6.05 20.85 9.18
C MET A 184 6.65 20.90 10.60
N ASP A 185 6.28 21.92 11.38
CA ASP A 185 6.73 22.10 12.77
C ASP A 185 5.98 21.22 13.76
N ASP A 186 6.63 20.91 14.89
CA ASP A 186 6.01 20.20 16.01
C ASP A 186 4.77 20.93 16.58
N PRO A 187 3.67 20.22 16.88
CA PRO A 187 2.45 20.82 17.40
C PRO A 187 2.65 21.38 18.82
N LYS A 188 2.08 22.56 19.05
CA LYS A 188 2.10 23.21 20.38
C LYS A 188 1.09 22.56 21.31
N PHE A 189 1.59 21.84 22.30
CA PHE A 189 0.77 21.19 23.33
C PHE A 189 0.46 22.12 24.50
N ASP A 190 -0.82 22.23 24.86
CA ASP A 190 -1.32 22.95 26.04
C ASP A 190 -2.14 21.98 26.91
N PHE A 191 -1.45 21.22 27.75
CA PHE A 191 -2.03 20.15 28.56
C PHE A 191 -2.00 20.51 30.05
N ALA A 192 -3.16 20.52 30.71
CA ALA A 192 -3.22 20.83 32.14
C ALA A 192 -2.64 19.71 33.04
N SER A 193 -2.53 18.47 32.54
CA SER A 193 -1.83 17.36 33.19
C SER A 193 -1.42 16.29 32.18
N ILE A 194 -0.23 15.71 32.34
CA ILE A 194 0.22 14.52 31.60
C ILE A 194 0.27 13.32 32.56
N VAL A 195 -0.30 12.18 32.17
CA VAL A 195 -0.36 10.95 32.96
C VAL A 195 0.20 9.75 32.19
N PRO A 196 0.77 8.73 32.86
CA PRO A 196 1.24 7.52 32.19
C PRO A 196 0.09 6.76 31.49
N ALA A 197 0.34 6.20 30.31
CA ALA A 197 -0.64 5.41 29.59
C ALA A 197 -1.01 4.13 30.36
N ALA A 198 -2.30 3.93 30.63
CA ALA A 198 -2.83 2.81 31.41
C ALA A 198 -3.26 1.59 30.56
N GLY A 199 -2.82 1.55 29.29
CA GLY A 199 -3.33 0.67 28.24
C GLY A 199 -3.94 1.47 27.09
N THR A 200 -4.41 0.78 26.05
CA THR A 200 -5.08 1.40 24.90
C THR A 200 -6.51 1.81 25.29
N PRO A 201 -6.94 3.06 25.02
CA PRO A 201 -8.29 3.50 25.35
C PRO A 201 -9.32 2.91 24.38
N PRO A 202 -10.61 2.75 24.74
CA PRO A 202 -11.60 2.14 23.83
C PRO A 202 -11.73 2.80 22.45
N ILE A 203 -11.48 4.11 22.34
CA ILE A 203 -11.43 4.87 21.07
C ILE A 203 -10.27 4.44 20.13
N TYR A 204 -9.23 3.79 20.65
CA TYR A 204 -8.11 3.23 19.89
C TYR A 204 -8.50 1.91 19.19
N ASP A 205 -9.07 0.97 19.96
CA ASP A 205 -9.46 -0.37 19.49
C ASP A 205 -10.83 -0.40 18.78
N THR A 206 -11.66 0.64 18.91
CA THR A 206 -12.90 0.73 18.13
C THR A 206 -12.55 0.97 16.66
N PRO A 207 -13.03 0.15 15.71
CA PRO A 207 -12.92 0.49 14.30
C PRO A 207 -13.58 1.85 14.07
N ALA A 208 -12.91 2.75 13.35
CA ALA A 208 -13.56 4.00 12.93
C ALA A 208 -14.89 3.64 12.24
N ASP A 209 -15.97 4.34 12.60
CA ASP A 209 -17.20 4.25 11.83
C ASP A 209 -16.83 4.52 10.37
N ARG A 210 -17.22 3.58 9.48
CA ARG A 210 -16.93 3.68 8.04
C ARG A 210 -17.75 4.82 7.43
N VAL A 211 -17.22 6.02 7.56
CA VAL A 211 -17.22 7.04 6.51
C VAL A 211 -15.90 6.90 5.76
N VAL A 212 -15.94 6.99 4.44
CA VAL A 212 -14.79 6.72 3.57
C VAL A 212 -13.76 7.88 3.69
N PRO A 213 -12.44 7.61 3.67
CA PRO A 213 -11.40 8.65 3.79
C PRO A 213 -11.17 9.37 2.44
N GLU A 214 -10.49 10.54 2.28
CA GLU A 214 -9.88 11.57 3.15
C GLU A 214 -8.95 12.45 2.25
N ILE A 215 -8.33 13.54 2.77
CA ILE A 215 -7.11 14.22 2.21
C ILE A 215 -7.33 15.04 0.91
N ALA A 216 -6.53 16.05 0.52
CA ALA A 216 -6.03 17.31 1.11
C ALA A 216 -5.70 18.24 -0.11
N PRO A 217 -5.21 19.49 0.03
CA PRO A 217 -3.76 19.75 -0.10
C PRO A 217 -3.23 20.88 0.83
N ILE A 218 -1.96 20.93 1.27
CA ILE A 218 -0.66 21.04 0.56
C ILE A 218 -0.49 22.39 -0.18
N ASP A 219 0.66 23.08 0.02
CA ASP A 219 1.57 23.63 -1.02
C ASP A 219 2.74 24.45 -0.41
N THR A 220 3.95 24.66 -0.97
CA THR A 220 4.82 24.08 -2.04
C THR A 220 6.12 24.91 -2.16
N SER A 221 7.04 24.50 -3.06
CA SER A 221 8.02 25.32 -3.82
C SER A 221 9.32 25.71 -3.07
N ALA A 222 10.50 25.87 -3.70
CA ALA A 222 10.96 25.76 -5.11
C ALA A 222 12.53 25.60 -5.12
N GLU A 223 13.31 25.97 -6.16
CA GLU A 223 13.52 25.30 -7.48
C GLU A 223 14.86 25.81 -8.12
N GLU A 224 15.38 25.14 -9.16
CA GLU A 224 16.49 25.50 -10.08
C GLU A 224 17.97 25.54 -9.57
N PRO A 225 19.02 25.44 -10.45
CA PRO A 225 19.12 24.90 -11.83
C PRO A 225 20.25 23.84 -12.03
N ILE A 226 20.39 23.31 -13.25
CA ILE A 226 21.17 22.10 -13.59
C ILE A 226 22.65 22.36 -13.96
N GLN A 227 23.59 21.57 -13.42
CA GLN A 227 24.91 21.30 -14.02
C GLN A 227 25.17 19.79 -14.16
N GLN A 228 25.75 19.38 -15.30
CA GLN A 228 26.14 17.98 -15.53
C GLN A 228 27.52 17.68 -14.93
N ALA A 229 27.58 16.79 -13.94
CA ALA A 229 28.82 16.24 -13.40
C ALA A 229 28.82 14.70 -13.47
N GLN A 230 30.00 14.12 -13.65
CA GLN A 230 30.20 12.69 -13.88
C GLN A 230 30.44 11.93 -12.55
N PHE A 231 30.04 10.65 -12.53
CA PHE A 231 30.45 9.57 -11.60
C PHE A 231 31.35 9.91 -10.39
N SER A 232 30.91 9.55 -9.19
CA SER A 232 31.70 8.76 -8.22
C SER A 232 30.81 8.13 -7.13
N GLU A 233 31.24 6.96 -6.66
CA GLU A 233 30.59 6.12 -5.65
C GLU A 233 31.04 6.54 -4.23
N PHE A 234 30.08 6.79 -3.33
CA PHE A 234 30.21 7.07 -1.88
C PHE A 234 31.36 7.97 -1.40
N GLY A 235 31.03 9.21 -1.05
CA GLY A 235 31.95 10.19 -0.44
C GLY A 235 31.62 10.48 1.03
N ALA A 236 32.10 9.65 1.96
CA ALA A 236 31.91 9.88 3.39
C ALA A 236 32.72 11.09 3.90
N ALA A 237 32.11 11.92 4.76
CA ALA A 237 32.79 12.97 5.52
C ALA A 237 33.80 12.36 6.52
N PRO A 238 34.89 13.07 6.88
CA PRO A 238 36.03 12.46 7.58
C PRO A 238 35.71 12.17 9.05
N VAL A 239 35.39 10.92 9.35
CA VAL A 239 35.52 10.37 10.70
C VAL A 239 36.92 10.68 11.24
N PRO A 240 37.08 11.21 12.48
CA PRO A 240 38.40 11.35 13.09
C PRO A 240 39.08 9.98 13.07
N ALA A 241 40.36 9.95 12.65
CA ALA A 241 41.04 8.77 12.12
C ALA A 241 41.07 7.54 13.05
N VAL A 242 39.93 6.85 13.16
CA VAL A 242 39.85 5.44 13.51
C VAL A 242 40.46 4.71 12.34
N ASN A 243 41.54 3.98 12.60
CA ASN A 243 42.21 3.15 11.60
C ASN A 243 41.16 2.40 10.78
N THR A 244 41.23 2.50 9.45
CA THR A 244 40.32 1.80 8.54
C THR A 244 40.57 0.29 8.63
N THR A 245 40.02 -0.32 9.68
CA THR A 245 39.80 -1.76 9.76
C THR A 245 38.85 -2.10 8.63
N VAL A 246 39.45 -2.52 7.49
CA VAL A 246 38.77 -3.21 6.39
C VAL A 246 37.69 -4.09 7.01
N PRO A 247 36.40 -3.94 6.67
CA PRO A 247 35.31 -4.61 7.38
C PRO A 247 35.60 -6.11 7.42
N ALA A 248 35.94 -6.58 8.61
CA ALA A 248 36.56 -7.87 8.81
C ALA A 248 35.55 -8.78 9.49
N ARG A 249 34.96 -9.66 8.70
CA ARG A 249 34.02 -10.66 9.18
C ARG A 249 34.71 -11.71 10.03
N ARG A 250 33.96 -12.30 10.96
CA ARG A 250 34.43 -13.40 11.82
C ARG A 250 33.46 -14.57 11.71
N LEU A 251 34.01 -15.77 11.59
CA LEU A 251 33.25 -17.01 11.48
C LEU A 251 33.27 -17.71 12.84
N ARG A 252 32.09 -17.98 13.40
CA ARG A 252 31.93 -18.66 14.70
C ARG A 252 31.01 -19.87 14.55
N ALA A 253 31.54 -21.08 14.73
CA ALA A 253 30.75 -22.31 14.63
C ALA A 253 30.52 -22.94 16.01
N PHE A 254 29.26 -23.18 16.36
CA PHE A 254 28.84 -23.81 17.61
C PHE A 254 28.08 -25.12 17.32
N PRO A 255 28.19 -26.15 18.18
CA PRO A 255 27.38 -27.35 18.04
C PRO A 255 25.90 -27.02 18.28
N ARG A 256 25.02 -27.61 17.48
CA ARG A 256 23.55 -27.47 17.62
C ARG A 256 22.98 -28.27 18.81
N SER A 257 23.77 -29.19 19.36
CA SER A 257 23.38 -30.10 20.45
C SER A 257 24.57 -30.36 21.39
N ASN A 258 24.42 -31.25 22.38
CA ASN A 258 25.54 -31.67 23.23
C ASN A 258 26.58 -32.57 22.50
N ALA A 259 26.34 -32.93 21.23
CA ALA A 259 27.34 -33.61 20.42
C ALA A 259 28.42 -32.62 19.91
N PRO A 260 29.71 -32.94 19.98
CA PRO A 260 30.77 -32.06 19.48
C PRO A 260 30.71 -31.91 17.95
N LEU A 261 31.08 -30.73 17.44
CA LEU A 261 31.20 -30.49 16.00
C LEU A 261 32.26 -31.41 15.38
N ASN A 262 31.90 -32.10 14.29
CA ASN A 262 32.84 -32.85 13.47
C ASN A 262 33.18 -32.02 12.23
N ILE A 263 34.25 -31.22 12.35
CA ILE A 263 34.78 -30.31 11.34
C ILE A 263 35.94 -31.00 10.62
N ARG A 264 35.93 -31.05 9.30
CA ARG A 264 37.04 -31.53 8.46
C ARG A 264 37.41 -30.48 7.42
N TRP A 265 38.66 -30.04 7.44
CA TRP A 265 39.20 -29.14 6.44
C TRP A 265 39.93 -29.89 5.34
N PHE A 266 39.69 -29.49 4.09
CA PHE A 266 40.36 -29.99 2.90
C PHE A 266 40.97 -28.81 2.13
N PRO A 267 42.26 -28.83 1.78
CA PRO A 267 42.80 -27.89 0.82
C PRO A 267 42.25 -28.22 -0.58
N SER A 268 41.90 -27.19 -1.34
CA SER A 268 41.51 -27.32 -2.75
C SER A 268 42.69 -27.81 -3.60
N PRO A 269 42.47 -28.64 -4.65
CA PRO A 269 43.53 -29.07 -5.57
C PRO A 269 44.31 -27.92 -6.23
N THR A 270 43.75 -26.71 -6.27
CA THR A 270 44.38 -25.48 -6.79
C THR A 270 45.20 -24.72 -5.76
N GLY A 271 45.27 -25.19 -4.50
CA GLY A 271 46.20 -24.74 -3.46
C GLY A 271 45.81 -23.48 -2.67
N ASN A 272 44.91 -22.62 -3.18
CA ASN A 272 44.58 -21.33 -2.53
C ASN A 272 43.27 -21.34 -1.72
N GLU A 273 42.42 -22.35 -1.90
CA GLU A 273 41.09 -22.44 -1.29
C GLU A 273 41.01 -23.56 -0.25
N TRP A 274 40.18 -23.35 0.76
CA TRP A 274 39.89 -24.28 1.83
C TRP A 274 38.41 -24.64 1.83
N VAL A 275 38.13 -25.93 2.01
CA VAL A 275 36.79 -26.48 2.11
C VAL A 275 36.60 -27.05 3.52
N ALA A 276 35.76 -26.44 4.34
CA ALA A 276 35.31 -27.01 5.60
C ALA A 276 34.08 -27.87 5.34
N VAL A 277 34.06 -29.10 5.85
CA VAL A 277 32.85 -29.93 5.92
C VAL A 277 32.53 -30.14 7.39
N ILE A 278 31.39 -29.61 7.84
CA ILE A 278 30.90 -29.70 9.21
C ILE A 278 29.69 -30.63 9.25
N THR A 279 29.72 -31.57 10.19
CA THR A 279 28.66 -32.57 10.39
C THR A 279 28.29 -32.68 11.87
N SER A 280 27.11 -33.23 12.14
CA SER A 280 26.50 -33.42 13.48
C SER A 280 25.73 -32.21 14.04
N GLY A 281 25.26 -31.31 13.17
CA GLY A 281 24.46 -30.14 13.57
C GLY A 281 25.30 -28.95 14.01
N VAL A 282 25.19 -27.84 13.28
CA VAL A 282 25.98 -26.63 13.48
C VAL A 282 25.09 -25.38 13.51
N ASN A 283 25.47 -24.45 14.37
CA ASN A 283 25.06 -23.05 14.31
C ASN A 283 26.27 -22.22 13.89
N LEU A 284 26.27 -21.64 12.69
CA LEU A 284 27.29 -20.72 12.20
C LEU A 284 26.79 -19.28 12.39
N VAL A 285 27.58 -18.47 13.11
CA VAL A 285 27.41 -17.02 13.16
C VAL A 285 28.52 -16.37 12.33
N VAL A 286 28.14 -15.46 11.43
CA VAL A 286 29.07 -14.62 10.66
C VAL A 286 28.87 -13.17 11.08
N ASP A 287 29.80 -12.64 11.87
CA ASP A 287 29.81 -11.24 12.27
C ASP A 287 30.43 -10.38 11.17
N GLY A 288 30.14 -9.06 11.16
CA GLY A 288 30.75 -8.12 10.22
C GLY A 288 30.23 -8.23 8.77
N VAL A 289 28.98 -8.66 8.60
CA VAL A 289 28.28 -8.68 7.31
C VAL A 289 27.47 -7.39 7.14
N ASP A 290 28.09 -6.40 6.50
CA ASP A 290 27.58 -5.02 6.33
C ASP A 290 26.68 -4.91 5.07
N PRO A 291 25.51 -4.22 5.10
CA PRO A 291 24.84 -3.52 6.21
C PRO A 291 23.71 -4.33 6.86
N ALA A 292 23.49 -5.57 6.42
CA ALA A 292 22.33 -6.38 6.83
C ALA A 292 22.44 -7.00 8.25
N GLY A 293 23.56 -6.77 8.94
CA GLY A 293 23.81 -7.27 10.29
C GLY A 293 24.36 -8.70 10.33
N PRO A 294 24.63 -9.24 11.53
CA PRO A 294 25.19 -10.58 11.69
C PRO A 294 24.27 -11.64 11.09
N LEU A 295 24.89 -12.63 10.47
CA LEU A 295 24.21 -13.75 9.82
C LEU A 295 24.26 -14.97 10.75
N ASP A 296 23.10 -15.48 11.17
CA ASP A 296 22.95 -16.68 11.98
C ASP A 296 22.33 -17.81 11.15
N ILE A 297 23.02 -18.95 11.09
CA ILE A 297 22.64 -20.12 10.28
C ILE A 297 22.64 -21.35 11.18
N SER A 298 21.51 -22.06 11.25
CA SER A 298 21.42 -23.40 11.86
C SER A 298 21.17 -24.45 10.79
N ALA A 299 21.93 -25.54 10.77
CA ALA A 299 21.75 -26.65 9.82
C ALA A 299 22.33 -27.98 10.37
N ASP A 300 21.94 -29.11 9.79
CA ASP A 300 22.47 -30.42 10.18
C ASP A 300 23.84 -30.70 9.56
N ARG A 301 24.07 -30.17 8.35
CA ARG A 301 25.33 -30.22 7.60
C ARG A 301 25.64 -28.85 7.00
N LEU A 302 26.91 -28.49 6.99
CA LEU A 302 27.41 -27.24 6.40
C LEU A 302 28.73 -27.50 5.68
N VAL A 303 28.86 -26.95 4.48
CA VAL A 303 30.10 -26.87 3.71
C VAL A 303 30.45 -25.40 3.52
N ILE A 304 31.70 -25.04 3.80
CA ILE A 304 32.22 -23.67 3.71
C ILE A 304 33.37 -23.69 2.71
N TRP A 305 33.28 -22.91 1.63
CA TRP A 305 34.41 -22.62 0.75
C TRP A 305 34.92 -21.20 1.01
N THR A 306 36.22 -21.07 1.21
CA THR A 306 36.86 -19.80 1.55
C THR A 306 38.31 -19.78 1.07
N ARG A 307 38.88 -18.60 0.83
CA ARG A 307 40.27 -18.44 0.38
C ARG A 307 41.17 -18.02 1.55
N GLY A 308 42.35 -18.65 1.70
CA GLY A 308 43.26 -18.38 2.82
C GLY A 308 44.64 -19.02 2.68
N GLN A 309 45.67 -18.33 3.17
CA GLN A 309 47.06 -18.82 3.16
C GLN A 309 47.34 -19.89 4.23
N ALA A 310 46.50 -19.94 5.27
CA ALA A 310 46.51 -20.96 6.32
C ALA A 310 45.10 -21.52 6.49
N GLN A 311 44.96 -22.67 7.17
CA GLN A 311 43.67 -23.25 7.50
C GLN A 311 42.84 -22.23 8.32
N PRO A 312 41.61 -21.90 7.90
CA PRO A 312 40.77 -20.96 8.64
C PRO A 312 40.33 -21.51 10.00
N ASP A 313 40.16 -20.60 10.94
CA ASP A 313 39.58 -20.83 12.26
C ASP A 313 38.06 -20.57 12.24
N LEU A 314 37.31 -21.30 13.08
CA LEU A 314 35.88 -21.14 13.32
C LEU A 314 35.54 -20.80 14.78
N ASP A 315 36.55 -20.51 15.61
CA ASP A 315 36.37 -20.05 17.00
C ASP A 315 36.17 -18.51 17.09
N GLY A 316 36.12 -17.82 15.94
CA GLY A 316 35.91 -16.37 15.84
C GLY A 316 37.13 -15.50 16.17
N THR A 317 38.31 -16.10 16.36
CA THR A 317 39.54 -15.34 16.65
C THR A 317 40.14 -14.70 15.40
N ALA A 318 40.07 -15.40 14.27
CA ALA A 318 40.55 -14.92 12.98
C ALA A 318 39.55 -13.96 12.33
N ALA A 319 40.02 -12.77 11.98
CA ALA A 319 39.25 -11.78 11.22
C ALA A 319 39.60 -11.89 9.72
N GLN A 320 38.59 -11.96 8.86
CA GLN A 320 38.72 -12.12 7.41
C GLN A 320 38.14 -10.89 6.70
N ALA A 321 38.85 -10.29 5.74
CA ALA A 321 38.31 -9.16 4.99
C ALA A 321 37.01 -9.55 4.23
N SER A 322 36.03 -8.63 4.19
CA SER A 322 34.71 -8.84 3.57
C SER A 322 34.76 -9.28 2.10
N ASN A 323 35.78 -8.83 1.36
CA ASN A 323 35.98 -9.12 -0.06
C ASN A 323 36.53 -10.53 -0.36
N VAL A 324 37.00 -11.27 0.65
CA VAL A 324 37.48 -12.63 0.42
C VAL A 324 36.29 -13.52 0.05
N PRO A 325 36.40 -14.48 -0.89
CA PRO A 325 35.31 -15.43 -1.16
C PRO A 325 34.87 -16.17 0.10
N LEU A 326 33.56 -16.27 0.30
CA LEU A 326 32.91 -17.10 1.31
C LEU A 326 31.59 -17.61 0.74
N GLU A 327 31.60 -18.88 0.36
CA GLU A 327 30.43 -19.59 -0.15
C GLU A 327 30.00 -20.63 0.90
N LEU A 328 28.70 -20.73 1.14
CA LEU A 328 28.11 -21.57 2.16
C LEU A 328 27.08 -22.50 1.50
N TYR A 329 27.22 -23.81 1.68
CA TYR A 329 26.18 -24.79 1.33
C TYR A 329 25.71 -25.50 2.60
N MET A 330 24.42 -25.44 2.87
CA MET A 330 23.81 -25.96 4.08
C MET A 330 22.65 -26.90 3.73
N GLU A 331 22.54 -28.01 4.45
CA GLU A 331 21.61 -29.10 4.16
C GLU A 331 21.05 -29.69 5.45
N GLY A 332 19.74 -29.94 5.46
CA GLY A 332 19.01 -30.54 6.59
C GLY A 332 18.62 -29.50 7.63
N ASN A 333 17.30 -29.32 7.82
CA ASN A 333 16.70 -28.45 8.83
C ASN A 333 17.33 -27.03 8.88
N VAL A 334 17.52 -26.44 7.70
CA VAL A 334 18.19 -25.15 7.54
C VAL A 334 17.30 -24.04 8.08
N ILE A 335 17.85 -23.22 8.97
CA ILE A 335 17.25 -21.97 9.43
C ILE A 335 18.28 -20.86 9.23
N PHE A 336 17.98 -19.92 8.33
CA PHE A 336 18.81 -18.76 8.02
C PHE A 336 18.15 -17.51 8.61
N ARG A 337 18.90 -16.73 9.39
CA ARG A 337 18.44 -15.50 10.05
C ARG A 337 19.36 -14.33 9.74
N GLN A 338 18.75 -13.21 9.33
CA GLN A 338 19.45 -11.95 9.12
C GLN A 338 18.52 -10.80 9.45
N GLY A 339 18.88 -10.01 10.47
CA GLY A 339 17.97 -9.02 11.07
C GLY A 339 16.66 -9.66 11.51
N GLN A 340 15.53 -9.12 11.04
CA GLN A 340 14.18 -9.62 11.33
C GLN A 340 13.73 -10.77 10.39
N ARG A 341 14.52 -11.13 9.37
CA ARG A 341 14.13 -12.13 8.36
C ARG A 341 14.56 -13.52 8.81
N VAL A 342 13.61 -14.46 8.84
CA VAL A 342 13.84 -15.89 9.12
C VAL A 342 13.36 -16.72 7.93
N ILE A 343 14.26 -17.54 7.39
CA ILE A 343 13.99 -18.45 6.27
C ILE A 343 14.27 -19.88 6.73
N GLU A 344 13.27 -20.75 6.59
CA GLU A 344 13.40 -22.19 6.81
C GLU A 344 13.57 -22.89 5.44
N ALA A 345 14.45 -23.88 5.34
CA ALA A 345 14.72 -24.56 4.07
C ALA A 345 15.19 -26.02 4.24
N VAL A 346 15.12 -26.79 3.15
CA VAL A 346 15.69 -28.15 3.06
C VAL A 346 17.19 -28.07 2.79
N SER A 347 17.58 -27.21 1.84
CA SER A 347 18.97 -26.91 1.52
C SER A 347 19.11 -25.49 0.98
N MET A 348 20.28 -24.89 1.14
CA MET A 348 20.58 -23.55 0.65
C MET A 348 22.05 -23.42 0.25
N PHE A 349 22.30 -22.69 -0.84
CA PHE A 349 23.61 -22.19 -1.24
C PHE A 349 23.61 -20.65 -1.13
N TYR A 350 24.65 -20.07 -0.57
CA TYR A 350 24.76 -18.61 -0.37
C TYR A 350 26.19 -18.11 -0.55
N ASP A 351 26.36 -17.11 -1.42
CA ASP A 351 27.58 -16.35 -1.65
C ASP A 351 27.51 -15.06 -0.81
N VAL A 352 28.28 -15.02 0.28
CA VAL A 352 28.21 -13.92 1.26
C VAL A 352 28.67 -12.59 0.65
N PRO A 353 29.84 -12.48 -0.03
CA PRO A 353 30.23 -11.25 -0.71
C PRO A 353 29.22 -10.73 -1.73
N ARG A 354 28.63 -11.61 -2.56
CA ARG A 354 27.67 -11.18 -3.59
C ARG A 354 26.25 -10.98 -3.07
N SER A 355 25.95 -11.36 -1.82
CA SER A 355 24.60 -11.36 -1.26
C SER A 355 23.59 -12.08 -2.19
N SER A 356 23.99 -13.23 -2.75
CA SER A 356 23.19 -13.99 -3.71
C SER A 356 23.18 -15.47 -3.32
N GLY A 357 22.13 -16.19 -3.72
CA GLY A 357 21.95 -17.58 -3.27
C GLY A 357 20.74 -18.29 -3.86
N VAL A 358 20.70 -19.60 -3.64
CA VAL A 358 19.61 -20.49 -4.06
C VAL A 358 19.17 -21.32 -2.87
N ILE A 359 17.87 -21.25 -2.56
CA ILE A 359 17.22 -21.91 -1.44
C ILE A 359 16.23 -22.93 -2.01
N THR A 360 16.22 -24.15 -1.50
CA THR A 360 15.33 -25.24 -1.96
C THR A 360 14.36 -25.63 -0.84
N GLY A 361 13.07 -25.71 -1.17
CA GLY A 361 12.00 -25.94 -0.20
C GLY A 361 11.88 -24.82 0.82
N ALA A 362 11.94 -23.56 0.35
CA ALA A 362 11.92 -22.37 1.20
C ALA A 362 10.54 -22.16 1.84
N THR A 363 10.51 -21.89 3.14
CA THR A 363 9.36 -21.32 3.86
C THR A 363 9.80 -20.04 4.55
N VAL A 364 9.09 -18.96 4.31
CA VAL A 364 9.33 -17.63 4.88
C VAL A 364 8.07 -17.20 5.62
N LEU A 365 8.26 -16.63 6.82
CA LEU A 365 7.21 -16.00 7.61
C LEU A 365 7.54 -14.51 7.72
N THR A 366 6.71 -13.67 7.12
CA THR A 366 6.92 -12.21 7.12
C THR A 366 5.67 -11.53 7.68
N PRO A 367 5.78 -10.57 8.62
CA PRO A 367 4.68 -9.64 8.89
C PRO A 367 4.37 -8.83 7.63
N VAL A 368 3.15 -8.31 7.51
CA VAL A 368 2.75 -7.45 6.39
C VAL A 368 2.05 -6.23 6.97
N ASP A 369 2.43 -5.05 6.49
CA ASP A 369 1.84 -3.80 6.94
C ASP A 369 0.31 -3.81 6.70
N ASN A 370 -0.44 -3.22 7.63
CA ASN A 370 -1.90 -3.28 7.67
C ASN A 370 -2.52 -4.68 7.89
N TYR A 371 -1.73 -5.71 8.22
CA TYR A 371 -2.22 -7.02 8.65
C TYR A 371 -1.60 -7.46 9.98
N SER A 372 -2.41 -7.63 11.03
CA SER A 372 -1.98 -8.01 12.38
C SER A 372 -1.59 -9.49 12.54
N GLY A 373 -0.94 -10.06 11.52
CA GLY A 373 -0.47 -11.44 11.48
C GLY A 373 0.71 -11.61 10.53
N VAL A 374 1.26 -12.82 10.44
CA VAL A 374 2.30 -13.13 9.45
C VAL A 374 1.69 -13.83 8.25
N VAL A 375 2.19 -13.50 7.07
CA VAL A 375 1.93 -14.25 5.85
C VAL A 375 2.99 -15.35 5.72
N ARG A 376 2.55 -16.56 5.36
CA ARG A 376 3.43 -17.67 5.03
C ARG A 376 3.63 -17.70 3.52
N LEU A 377 4.87 -17.54 3.09
CA LEU A 377 5.31 -17.81 1.72
C LEU A 377 6.06 -19.14 1.69
N ARG A 378 5.72 -20.00 0.74
CA ARG A 378 6.41 -21.25 0.41
C ARG A 378 6.89 -21.18 -1.04
N ALA A 379 8.06 -21.74 -1.33
CA ALA A 379 8.57 -21.87 -2.69
C ALA A 379 9.42 -23.14 -2.83
N ASP A 380 9.25 -23.89 -3.93
CA ASP A 380 10.09 -25.05 -4.22
C ASP A 380 11.55 -24.64 -4.44
N VAL A 381 11.76 -23.50 -5.11
CA VAL A 381 13.06 -22.84 -5.27
C VAL A 381 12.89 -21.34 -5.08
N LEU A 382 13.69 -20.74 -4.20
CA LEU A 382 13.80 -19.29 -4.03
C LEU A 382 15.25 -18.88 -4.32
N ARG A 383 15.46 -18.02 -5.31
CA ARG A 383 16.77 -17.51 -5.71
C ARG A 383 16.87 -16.02 -5.40
N GLN A 384 17.82 -15.66 -4.56
CA GLN A 384 18.27 -14.29 -4.40
C GLN A 384 19.32 -14.01 -5.48
N VAL A 385 19.02 -13.10 -6.41
CA VAL A 385 19.95 -12.71 -7.48
C VAL A 385 20.97 -11.71 -6.96
N ASP A 386 20.49 -10.78 -6.14
CA ASP A 386 21.22 -9.70 -5.48
C ASP A 386 20.38 -9.22 -4.28
N ARG A 387 20.70 -8.07 -3.67
CA ARG A 387 19.97 -7.54 -2.50
C ARG A 387 18.57 -7.01 -2.83
N SER A 388 18.34 -6.52 -4.05
CA SER A 388 17.08 -5.94 -4.50
C SER A 388 16.17 -6.94 -5.22
N ARG A 389 16.71 -8.05 -5.75
CA ARG A 389 15.99 -8.97 -6.65
C ARG A 389 15.91 -10.41 -6.16
N PHE A 390 14.68 -10.89 -6.00
CA PHE A 390 14.35 -12.26 -5.61
C PHE A 390 13.44 -12.91 -6.66
N VAL A 391 13.73 -14.16 -7.02
CA VAL A 391 12.92 -14.94 -7.97
C VAL A 391 12.57 -16.28 -7.34
N ALA A 392 11.28 -16.55 -7.17
CA ALA A 392 10.74 -17.74 -6.55
C ALA A 392 9.94 -18.56 -7.58
N GLN A 393 10.06 -19.88 -7.53
CA GLN A 393 9.37 -20.82 -8.41
C GLN A 393 8.44 -21.74 -7.63
N ARG A 394 7.28 -22.04 -8.22
CA ARG A 394 6.20 -22.86 -7.61
C ARG A 394 5.90 -22.38 -6.19
N THR A 395 5.41 -21.16 -6.12
CA THR A 395 5.13 -20.45 -4.87
C THR A 395 3.71 -20.73 -4.37
N GLY A 396 3.55 -20.70 -3.04
CA GLY A 396 2.27 -20.68 -2.35
C GLY A 396 2.31 -19.63 -1.24
N LEU A 397 1.35 -18.70 -1.24
CA LEU A 397 1.23 -17.60 -0.28
C LEU A 397 -0.13 -17.65 0.39
N THR A 398 -0.14 -17.57 1.72
CA THR A 398 -1.37 -17.64 2.53
C THR A 398 -1.20 -16.97 3.88
N SER A 399 -2.27 -16.32 4.37
CA SER A 399 -2.36 -15.90 5.78
C SER A 399 -2.95 -17.00 6.68
N SER A 400 -3.41 -18.12 6.11
CA SER A 400 -4.00 -19.22 6.86
C SER A 400 -2.97 -19.95 7.72
N ARG A 401 -3.24 -20.03 9.03
CA ARG A 401 -2.41 -20.75 10.01
C ARG A 401 -2.64 -22.27 10.02
N LEU A 402 -3.76 -22.74 9.44
CA LEU A 402 -4.13 -24.17 9.36
C LEU A 402 -3.11 -25.01 8.57
N GLY A 403 -3.06 -26.32 8.85
CA GLY A 403 -2.17 -27.27 8.16
C GLY A 403 -2.49 -27.42 6.66
N VAL A 404 -3.78 -27.52 6.33
CA VAL A 404 -4.29 -27.26 4.98
C VAL A 404 -4.82 -25.83 4.97
N PRO A 405 -4.30 -24.93 4.11
CA PRO A 405 -4.72 -23.54 4.11
C PRO A 405 -6.17 -23.41 3.61
N SER A 406 -6.97 -22.57 4.28
CA SER A 406 -8.35 -22.28 3.86
C SER A 406 -8.39 -21.54 2.51
N TRP A 407 -7.38 -20.72 2.24
CA TRP A 407 -7.11 -20.08 0.97
C TRP A 407 -5.60 -20.05 0.69
N GLU A 408 -5.19 -20.18 -0.57
CA GLU A 408 -3.78 -20.05 -0.96
C GLU A 408 -3.68 -19.45 -2.37
N PHE A 409 -2.92 -18.37 -2.49
CA PHE A 409 -2.47 -17.81 -3.77
C PHE A 409 -1.23 -18.58 -4.23
N ARG A 410 -1.26 -19.15 -5.43
CA ARG A 410 -0.14 -19.87 -6.04
C ARG A 410 0.34 -19.15 -7.28
N SER A 411 1.65 -19.12 -7.50
CA SER A 411 2.25 -18.61 -8.73
C SER A 411 3.39 -19.52 -9.18
N GLN A 412 3.46 -19.81 -10.49
CA GLN A 412 4.50 -20.67 -11.06
C GLN A 412 5.89 -20.00 -10.98
N GLU A 413 5.92 -18.69 -11.17
CA GLU A 413 7.10 -17.84 -11.08
C GLU A 413 6.67 -16.51 -10.44
N LEU A 414 7.30 -16.12 -9.33
CA LEU A 414 7.08 -14.86 -8.64
C LEU A 414 8.43 -14.13 -8.54
N GLU A 415 8.46 -12.88 -8.95
CA GLU A 415 9.65 -12.03 -8.95
C GLU A 415 9.36 -10.78 -8.11
N PHE A 416 10.24 -10.49 -7.16
CA PHE A 416 10.25 -9.26 -6.36
C PHE A 416 11.49 -8.46 -6.74
N THR A 417 11.30 -7.16 -6.96
CA THR A 417 12.36 -6.20 -7.29
C THR A 417 12.17 -4.91 -6.49
N ASP A 418 13.19 -4.50 -5.76
CA ASP A 418 13.27 -3.24 -5.03
C ASP A 418 14.11 -2.23 -5.84
N GLU A 419 13.46 -1.31 -6.56
CA GLU A 419 14.14 -0.24 -7.32
C GLU A 419 14.31 0.98 -6.41
N GLN A 420 15.55 1.42 -6.19
CA GLN A 420 15.83 2.72 -5.56
C GLN A 420 15.68 3.82 -6.61
N VAL A 421 14.78 4.77 -6.36
CA VAL A 421 14.50 5.90 -7.25
C VAL A 421 14.80 7.18 -6.47
N PRO A 422 15.53 8.17 -7.03
CA PRO A 422 15.73 9.44 -6.34
C PRO A 422 14.37 10.09 -6.03
N LEU A 423 14.14 10.40 -4.77
CA LEU A 423 12.97 11.17 -4.35
C LEU A 423 13.13 12.58 -4.92
N ILE A 424 12.13 13.07 -5.67
CA ILE A 424 12.20 14.39 -6.29
C ILE A 424 11.54 15.40 -5.37
N GLY A 425 12.26 16.47 -5.02
CA GLY A 425 11.77 17.57 -4.20
C GLY A 425 10.81 18.50 -4.94
N PRO A 426 10.24 19.51 -4.26
CA PRO A 426 9.19 20.39 -4.82
C PRO A 426 9.58 21.22 -6.06
N GLY A 427 10.85 21.22 -6.45
CA GLY A 427 11.39 21.96 -7.60
C GLY A 427 12.24 21.10 -8.54
N GLY A 428 11.83 19.86 -8.79
CA GLY A 428 12.42 18.97 -9.81
C GLY A 428 13.82 18.41 -9.53
N GLN A 429 14.53 18.92 -8.52
CA GLN A 429 15.82 18.40 -8.06
C GLN A 429 15.64 17.14 -7.19
N PRO A 430 16.61 16.22 -7.14
CA PRO A 430 16.64 15.17 -6.13
C PRO A 430 16.62 15.80 -4.74
N ALA A 431 15.66 15.41 -3.90
CA ALA A 431 15.68 15.73 -2.49
C ALA A 431 16.96 15.13 -1.88
N LEU A 432 17.59 15.86 -0.95
CA LEU A 432 18.73 15.37 -0.20
C LEU A 432 18.26 14.86 1.16
N ASP A 433 18.84 13.75 1.62
CA ASP A 433 18.65 13.28 2.98
C ASP A 433 19.40 14.22 3.94
N PRO A 434 18.72 14.87 4.92
CA PRO A 434 19.33 15.85 5.81
C PRO A 434 20.40 15.25 6.75
N VAL A 435 20.44 13.92 6.92
CA VAL A 435 21.41 13.24 7.79
C VAL A 435 22.68 12.85 7.02
N THR A 436 22.57 12.44 5.76
CA THR A 436 23.70 11.94 4.97
C THR A 436 24.24 12.94 3.94
N GLY A 437 23.43 13.93 3.53
CA GLY A 437 23.76 14.85 2.44
C GLY A 437 23.75 14.21 1.05
N GLU A 438 23.40 12.93 0.95
CA GLU A 438 23.23 12.20 -0.31
C GLU A 438 21.78 12.36 -0.83
N PRO A 439 21.50 12.10 -2.12
CA PRO A 439 20.14 12.09 -2.64
C PRO A 439 19.25 11.09 -1.88
N ALA A 440 18.19 11.59 -1.26
CA ALA A 440 17.15 10.78 -0.66
C ALA A 440 16.55 9.84 -1.72
N VAL A 441 16.47 8.55 -1.42
CA VAL A 441 15.94 7.53 -2.34
C VAL A 441 14.62 6.96 -1.81
N GLU A 442 13.61 6.92 -2.68
CA GLU A 442 12.42 6.11 -2.46
C GLU A 442 12.69 4.66 -2.89
N HIS A 443 12.37 3.72 -2.00
CA HIS A 443 12.30 2.30 -2.34
C HIS A 443 10.96 1.97 -3.00
N GLN A 444 11.01 1.61 -4.29
CA GLN A 444 9.86 1.16 -5.07
C GLN A 444 9.89 -0.36 -5.25
N GLN A 445 9.06 -1.04 -4.47
CA GLN A 445 9.01 -2.50 -4.40
C GLN A 445 7.94 -3.07 -5.33
N PHE A 446 8.36 -3.71 -6.42
CA PHE A 446 7.47 -4.34 -7.39
C PHE A 446 7.43 -5.85 -7.21
N ILE A 447 6.23 -6.41 -7.38
CA ILE A 447 5.97 -7.85 -7.40
C ILE A 447 5.37 -8.20 -8.76
N THR A 448 5.97 -9.15 -9.48
CA THR A 448 5.39 -9.71 -10.71
C THR A 448 5.24 -11.23 -10.60
N GLY A 449 4.20 -11.78 -11.21
CA GLY A 449 3.86 -13.20 -11.13
C GLY A 449 3.44 -13.79 -12.46
N ARG A 450 3.50 -15.12 -12.61
CA ARG A 450 3.06 -15.85 -13.82
C ARG A 450 2.29 -17.11 -13.48
N SER A 451 1.28 -17.42 -14.31
CA SER A 451 0.41 -18.59 -14.16
C SER A 451 -0.17 -18.67 -12.74
N ASN A 452 -0.78 -17.58 -12.31
CA ASN A 452 -1.25 -17.41 -10.94
C ASN A 452 -2.61 -18.11 -10.74
N THR A 453 -2.84 -18.68 -9.57
CA THR A 453 -4.08 -19.39 -9.22
C THR A 453 -4.44 -19.12 -7.77
N VAL A 454 -5.68 -18.72 -7.48
CA VAL A 454 -6.23 -18.76 -6.11
C VAL A 454 -6.95 -20.08 -5.90
N THR A 455 -6.62 -20.74 -4.79
CA THR A 455 -7.30 -21.94 -4.32
C THR A 455 -8.05 -21.66 -3.01
N LEU A 456 -9.23 -22.25 -2.86
CA LEU A 456 -10.01 -22.27 -1.62
C LEU A 456 -10.19 -23.72 -1.18
N GLY A 457 -9.75 -24.07 0.03
CA GLY A 457 -9.72 -25.45 0.52
C GLY A 457 -8.94 -26.41 -0.40
N GLY A 458 -7.96 -25.90 -1.17
CA GLY A 458 -7.21 -26.64 -2.18
C GLY A 458 -7.88 -26.75 -3.56
N VAL A 459 -9.13 -26.32 -3.72
CA VAL A 459 -9.82 -26.26 -5.02
C VAL A 459 -9.45 -24.96 -5.75
N PRO A 460 -8.95 -25.00 -7.00
CA PRO A 460 -8.69 -23.78 -7.77
C PRO A 460 -10.00 -23.09 -8.16
N VAL A 461 -10.14 -21.81 -7.81
CA VAL A 461 -11.37 -21.02 -8.05
C VAL A 461 -11.17 -19.87 -9.03
N LEU A 462 -9.95 -19.36 -9.17
CA LEU A 462 -9.61 -18.26 -10.06
C LEU A 462 -8.18 -18.43 -10.59
N TRP A 463 -7.95 -18.16 -11.88
CA TRP A 463 -6.65 -18.27 -12.54
C TRP A 463 -6.38 -17.04 -13.41
N TRP A 464 -5.13 -16.59 -13.48
CA TRP A 464 -4.73 -15.47 -14.33
C TRP A 464 -3.26 -15.54 -14.79
N PRO A 465 -2.93 -15.15 -16.04
CA PRO A 465 -1.66 -15.50 -16.68
C PRO A 465 -0.43 -14.73 -16.19
N VAL A 466 -0.59 -13.47 -15.80
CA VAL A 466 0.47 -12.54 -15.37
C VAL A 466 -0.05 -11.78 -14.15
N LEU A 467 0.81 -11.38 -13.23
CA LEU A 467 0.53 -10.41 -12.16
C LEU A 467 1.61 -9.33 -12.18
N ALA A 468 1.25 -8.09 -11.89
CA ALA A 468 2.16 -6.99 -11.62
C ALA A 468 1.51 -6.05 -10.60
N THR A 469 2.14 -5.82 -9.45
CA THR A 469 1.62 -5.00 -8.36
C THR A 469 2.78 -4.36 -7.57
N ASN A 470 2.50 -3.37 -6.73
CA ASN A 470 3.49 -2.72 -5.85
C ASN A 470 3.29 -3.25 -4.42
N ALA A 471 4.37 -3.57 -3.70
CA ALA A 471 4.26 -4.08 -2.33
C ALA A 471 3.59 -3.09 -1.36
N LYS A 472 3.68 -1.77 -1.62
CA LYS A 472 2.98 -0.72 -0.84
C LYS A 472 1.45 -0.74 -1.03
N LYS A 473 0.96 -1.20 -2.19
CA LYS A 473 -0.46 -1.40 -2.49
C LYS A 473 -0.65 -2.81 -3.06
N PRO A 474 -0.75 -3.87 -2.22
CA PRO A 474 -0.89 -5.25 -2.67
C PRO A 474 -2.32 -5.54 -3.17
N THR A 475 -2.78 -4.78 -4.16
CA THR A 475 -4.03 -5.05 -4.89
C THR A 475 -3.85 -6.28 -5.76
N PHE A 476 -4.91 -7.08 -5.86
CA PHE A 476 -5.05 -8.14 -6.87
C PHE A 476 -5.80 -7.58 -8.08
N TYR A 477 -5.88 -8.36 -9.17
CA TYR A 477 -6.67 -8.02 -10.38
C TYR A 477 -8.10 -7.57 -10.10
N ILE A 478 -8.68 -8.06 -9.00
CA ILE A 478 -10.01 -7.73 -8.52
C ILE A 478 -9.83 -7.01 -7.19
N ASN A 479 -10.17 -5.73 -7.15
CA ASN A 479 -10.15 -4.92 -5.94
C ASN A 479 -11.38 -5.22 -5.05
N ASN A 480 -12.49 -5.61 -5.66
CA ASN A 480 -13.73 -5.92 -4.94
C ASN A 480 -14.59 -6.93 -5.71
N ALA A 481 -15.18 -7.89 -5.00
CA ALA A 481 -16.20 -8.79 -5.55
C ALA A 481 -17.30 -8.99 -4.50
N GLN A 482 -18.55 -8.67 -4.87
CA GLN A 482 -19.70 -8.72 -3.97
C GLN A 482 -20.85 -9.51 -4.61
N VAL A 483 -21.53 -10.30 -3.80
CA VAL A 483 -22.81 -10.94 -4.15
C VAL A 483 -23.89 -10.38 -3.23
N LYS A 484 -24.99 -9.88 -3.79
CA LYS A 484 -26.13 -9.36 -3.03
C LYS A 484 -27.43 -9.98 -3.54
N ASN A 485 -28.49 -9.88 -2.75
CA ASN A 485 -29.83 -10.23 -3.17
C ASN A 485 -30.85 -9.30 -2.50
N ASP A 486 -31.69 -8.66 -3.28
CA ASP A 486 -32.81 -7.86 -2.79
C ASP A 486 -34.06 -7.98 -3.69
N ARG A 487 -35.11 -7.20 -3.38
CA ARG A 487 -36.37 -7.22 -4.13
C ARG A 487 -36.39 -6.30 -5.35
N ILE A 488 -35.49 -5.33 -5.45
CA ILE A 488 -35.46 -4.27 -6.48
C ILE A 488 -34.60 -4.74 -7.66
N PHE A 489 -33.33 -5.04 -7.40
CA PHE A 489 -32.32 -5.46 -8.37
C PHE A 489 -32.19 -7.00 -8.47
N GLY A 490 -32.71 -7.73 -7.49
CA GLY A 490 -32.63 -9.20 -7.43
C GLY A 490 -31.27 -9.67 -6.92
N THR A 491 -30.84 -10.85 -7.36
CA THR A 491 -29.45 -11.31 -7.22
C THR A 491 -28.54 -10.39 -8.03
N GLN A 492 -27.48 -9.91 -7.39
CA GLN A 492 -26.47 -9.03 -7.97
C GLN A 492 -25.11 -9.69 -7.82
N LEU A 493 -24.30 -9.63 -8.87
CA LEU A 493 -22.86 -9.85 -8.81
C LEU A 493 -22.20 -8.53 -9.20
N LEU A 494 -21.37 -7.99 -8.32
CA LEU A 494 -20.66 -6.73 -8.54
C LEU A 494 -19.15 -7.00 -8.48
N THR A 495 -18.38 -6.58 -9.49
CA THR A 495 -16.94 -6.83 -9.53
C THR A 495 -16.17 -5.61 -10.01
N SER A 496 -15.12 -5.23 -9.29
CA SER A 496 -14.28 -4.06 -9.57
C SER A 496 -12.83 -4.50 -9.77
N TRP A 497 -12.19 -4.01 -10.83
CA TRP A 497 -10.95 -4.53 -11.37
C TRP A 497 -9.92 -3.42 -11.61
N ASP A 498 -8.69 -3.63 -11.13
CA ASP A 498 -7.57 -2.70 -11.32
C ASP A 498 -7.18 -2.63 -12.81
N VAL A 499 -7.37 -1.46 -13.42
CA VAL A 499 -7.17 -1.23 -14.86
C VAL A 499 -5.70 -1.41 -15.23
N PHE A 500 -4.78 -0.95 -14.39
CA PHE A 500 -3.34 -1.06 -14.65
C PHE A 500 -2.90 -2.52 -14.62
N GLN A 501 -3.38 -3.32 -13.66
CA GLN A 501 -3.08 -4.75 -13.61
C GLN A 501 -3.67 -5.49 -14.80
N VAL A 502 -4.94 -5.25 -15.13
CA VAL A 502 -5.66 -5.90 -16.24
C VAL A 502 -4.99 -5.65 -17.59
N PHE A 503 -4.51 -4.44 -17.84
CA PHE A 503 -3.71 -4.13 -19.05
C PHE A 503 -2.22 -4.47 -18.93
N GLY A 504 -1.75 -4.96 -17.78
CA GLY A 504 -0.37 -5.38 -17.55
C GLY A 504 0.63 -4.22 -17.47
N VAL A 505 0.17 -3.04 -17.05
CA VAL A 505 0.99 -1.85 -16.83
C VAL A 505 1.85 -2.08 -15.58
N ARG A 506 3.15 -2.34 -15.81
CA ARG A 506 4.10 -2.74 -14.74
C ARG A 506 4.46 -1.63 -13.76
N ARG A 507 4.43 -0.39 -14.24
CA ARG A 507 4.66 0.83 -13.46
C ARG A 507 3.45 1.72 -13.68
N PRO A 508 2.36 1.56 -12.89
CA PRO A 508 1.26 2.50 -12.90
C PRO A 508 1.77 3.90 -12.49
N PRO A 509 1.12 4.99 -12.92
CA PRO A 509 1.54 6.32 -12.50
C PRO A 509 1.19 6.54 -11.02
N ASP A 510 2.16 6.99 -10.21
CA ASP A 510 1.95 7.25 -8.77
C ASP A 510 0.81 8.25 -8.52
N GLY A 511 0.01 8.02 -7.48
CA GLY A 511 -1.15 8.88 -7.22
C GLY A 511 -2.26 8.79 -8.27
N VAL A 512 -2.29 7.73 -9.10
CA VAL A 512 -3.45 7.39 -9.93
C VAL A 512 -3.98 6.02 -9.54
N ASP A 513 -5.24 5.98 -9.12
CA ASP A 513 -5.99 4.75 -8.89
C ASP A 513 -7.10 4.67 -9.95
N TRP A 514 -7.13 3.62 -10.74
CA TRP A 514 -8.08 3.46 -11.84
C TRP A 514 -8.68 2.05 -11.86
N ASP A 515 -9.99 1.98 -11.63
CA ASP A 515 -10.76 0.75 -11.64
C ASP A 515 -11.78 0.73 -12.79
N PHE A 516 -12.18 -0.47 -13.20
CA PHE A 516 -13.36 -0.68 -14.02
C PHE A 516 -14.25 -1.77 -13.42
N ASP A 517 -15.56 -1.57 -13.55
CA ASP A 517 -16.57 -2.42 -12.94
C ASP A 517 -17.30 -3.26 -13.99
N VAL A 518 -17.58 -4.52 -13.63
CA VAL A 518 -18.42 -5.44 -14.39
C VAL A 518 -19.47 -6.01 -13.44
N ASP A 519 -20.71 -5.63 -13.69
CA ASP A 519 -21.83 -5.89 -12.81
C ASP A 519 -22.93 -6.66 -13.53
N TYR A 520 -23.68 -7.47 -12.79
CA TYR A 520 -24.86 -8.14 -13.28
C TYR A 520 -25.98 -8.10 -12.24
N LEU A 521 -27.10 -7.49 -12.60
CA LEU A 521 -28.27 -7.30 -11.75
C LEU A 521 -29.43 -8.10 -12.37
N SER A 522 -29.80 -9.25 -11.79
CA SER A 522 -30.78 -10.18 -12.39
C SER A 522 -32.15 -9.58 -12.76
N LYS A 523 -32.58 -8.47 -12.13
CA LYS A 523 -33.84 -7.77 -12.48
C LYS A 523 -33.67 -6.50 -13.32
N ARG A 524 -32.45 -6.14 -13.70
CA ARG A 524 -32.12 -4.94 -14.51
C ARG A 524 -31.33 -5.30 -15.75
N GLY A 525 -30.28 -6.10 -15.64
CA GLY A 525 -29.41 -6.51 -16.74
C GLY A 525 -27.92 -6.41 -16.40
N PRO A 526 -27.03 -6.54 -17.42
CA PRO A 526 -25.62 -6.29 -17.25
C PRO A 526 -25.33 -4.79 -17.13
N GLY A 527 -24.54 -4.44 -16.12
CA GLY A 527 -24.00 -3.11 -15.88
C GLY A 527 -22.48 -3.11 -15.90
N GLY A 528 -21.90 -1.92 -15.85
CA GLY A 528 -20.46 -1.74 -15.77
C GLY A 528 -20.06 -0.29 -15.81
N GLY A 529 -18.85 -0.02 -15.34
CA GLY A 529 -18.41 1.33 -15.11
C GLY A 529 -16.90 1.48 -15.07
N THR A 530 -16.46 2.68 -14.71
CA THR A 530 -15.07 2.99 -14.42
C THR A 530 -14.98 4.18 -13.48
N SER A 531 -14.00 4.11 -12.60
CA SER A 531 -13.71 5.11 -11.59
C SER A 531 -12.23 5.41 -11.59
N LEU A 532 -11.87 6.68 -11.73
CA LEU A 532 -10.50 7.16 -11.80
C LEU A 532 -10.32 8.24 -10.75
N LEU A 533 -9.43 8.00 -9.78
CA LEU A 533 -8.94 9.00 -8.84
C LEU A 533 -7.51 9.36 -9.23
N TYR A 534 -7.19 10.64 -9.28
CA TYR A 534 -5.84 11.12 -9.51
C TYR A 534 -5.48 12.27 -8.59
N ASN A 535 -4.23 12.27 -8.11
CA ASN A 535 -3.55 13.39 -7.46
C ASN A 535 -2.09 13.38 -7.93
N ARG A 536 -1.69 14.39 -8.70
CA ARG A 536 -0.46 14.39 -9.49
C ARG A 536 0.23 15.76 -9.45
N PRO A 537 1.58 15.82 -9.49
CA PRO A 537 2.31 17.08 -9.58
C PRO A 537 2.20 17.76 -10.96
N ASP A 538 1.79 17.01 -11.99
CA ASP A 538 1.37 17.51 -13.30
C ASP A 538 0.31 16.58 -13.91
N PHE A 539 -0.61 17.15 -14.68
CA PHE A 539 -1.64 16.45 -15.40
C PHE A 539 -1.78 17.02 -16.81
N LEU A 540 -1.68 16.14 -17.81
CA LEU A 540 -1.71 16.44 -19.25
C LEU A 540 -0.65 17.45 -19.75
N GLY A 541 0.40 17.74 -18.98
CA GLY A 541 1.50 18.63 -19.38
C GLY A 541 1.18 20.11 -19.26
N PHE A 542 0.24 20.49 -18.39
CA PHE A 542 -0.12 21.90 -18.15
C PHE A 542 0.74 22.57 -17.06
N GLY A 543 1.45 21.80 -16.24
CA GLY A 543 2.41 22.30 -15.26
C GLY A 543 1.76 22.86 -13.99
N GLY A 544 1.76 22.05 -12.94
CA GLY A 544 1.21 22.38 -11.62
C GLY A 544 0.34 21.25 -11.06
N PRO A 545 0.21 21.15 -9.72
CA PRO A 545 -0.57 20.09 -9.08
C PRO A 545 -2.00 19.99 -9.61
N ALA A 546 -2.44 18.76 -9.85
CA ALA A 546 -3.78 18.49 -10.32
C ALA A 546 -4.37 17.26 -9.63
N SER A 547 -5.61 17.41 -9.18
CA SER A 547 -6.37 16.38 -8.48
C SER A 547 -7.80 16.31 -8.98
N GLY A 548 -8.43 15.16 -8.81
CA GLY A 548 -9.85 15.00 -9.08
C GLY A 548 -10.24 13.55 -9.29
N ASP A 549 -11.52 13.39 -9.61
CA ASP A 549 -12.16 12.09 -9.73
C ASP A 549 -13.14 12.06 -10.90
N LEU A 550 -13.18 10.91 -11.58
CA LEU A 550 -14.15 10.59 -12.61
C LEU A 550 -14.84 9.29 -12.20
N ASP A 551 -16.16 9.26 -12.27
CA ASP A 551 -16.98 8.06 -12.10
C ASP A 551 -17.95 7.99 -13.28
N ALA A 552 -18.07 6.83 -13.88
CA ALA A 552 -19.02 6.58 -14.96
C ALA A 552 -19.57 5.17 -14.83
N TRP A 553 -20.88 5.02 -14.71
CA TRP A 553 -21.53 3.71 -14.58
C TRP A 553 -22.77 3.65 -15.45
N PHE A 554 -22.91 2.55 -16.16
CA PHE A 554 -23.95 2.35 -17.17
C PHE A 554 -24.55 0.96 -17.06
N ILE A 555 -25.81 0.84 -17.46
CA ILE A 555 -26.55 -0.42 -17.47
C ILE A 555 -27.44 -0.51 -18.70
N GLY A 556 -27.54 -1.71 -19.26
CA GLY A 556 -28.62 -2.03 -20.20
C GLY A 556 -29.82 -2.54 -19.41
N ASP A 557 -30.74 -1.64 -19.09
CA ASP A 557 -31.85 -1.85 -18.16
C ASP A 557 -33.08 -2.44 -18.86
N VAL A 558 -33.62 -3.55 -18.34
CA VAL A 558 -34.91 -4.18 -18.71
C VAL A 558 -35.94 -4.11 -17.57
N GLY A 559 -35.65 -3.36 -16.51
CA GLY A 559 -36.44 -3.29 -15.28
C GLY A 559 -37.55 -2.23 -15.25
N GLN A 560 -38.31 -2.25 -14.16
CA GLN A 560 -39.21 -1.17 -13.74
C GLN A 560 -38.70 -0.58 -12.43
N ASP A 561 -38.69 0.75 -12.33
CA ASP A 561 -38.14 1.50 -11.21
C ASP A 561 -39.05 1.45 -9.98
N ASN A 562 -38.47 1.53 -8.79
CA ASN A 562 -39.11 1.56 -7.48
C ASN A 562 -38.79 2.87 -6.75
N LEU A 563 -39.34 3.96 -7.27
CA LEU A 563 -39.05 5.36 -6.88
C LEU A 563 -39.83 5.78 -5.62
N GLY A 564 -39.78 4.93 -4.58
CA GLY A 564 -40.43 5.19 -3.29
C GLY A 564 -41.97 5.03 -3.27
N LEU A 565 -42.60 5.64 -2.27
CA LEU A 565 -44.04 5.49 -2.01
C LEU A 565 -44.87 6.07 -3.18
N ASN A 566 -45.86 5.31 -3.65
CA ASN A 566 -46.69 5.59 -4.83
C ASN A 566 -46.02 5.47 -6.21
N ARG A 567 -44.69 5.28 -6.32
CA ARG A 567 -43.97 5.09 -7.60
C ARG A 567 -43.17 3.77 -7.67
N ARG A 568 -43.62 2.73 -6.95
CA ARG A 568 -42.95 1.42 -6.79
C ARG A 568 -42.86 0.53 -8.04
N THR A 569 -43.41 0.96 -9.16
CA THR A 569 -43.49 0.20 -10.42
C THR A 569 -43.56 1.19 -11.56
N PHE A 570 -42.61 2.13 -11.59
CA PHE A 570 -42.53 3.14 -12.64
C PHE A 570 -41.89 2.51 -13.89
N THR A 571 -42.60 2.60 -15.02
CA THR A 571 -42.12 2.04 -16.29
C THR A 571 -41.33 3.10 -17.05
N TYR A 572 -40.02 2.93 -17.13
CA TYR A 572 -39.14 3.82 -17.90
C TYR A 572 -39.41 3.71 -19.42
N PRO A 573 -39.37 4.82 -20.20
CA PRO A 573 -39.52 4.79 -21.66
C PRO A 573 -38.44 3.93 -22.35
N GLY A 574 -38.81 2.71 -22.71
CA GLY A 574 -37.92 1.70 -23.30
C GLY A 574 -38.29 0.28 -22.88
N TYR A 575 -38.77 0.10 -21.65
CA TYR A 575 -39.27 -1.16 -21.12
C TYR A 575 -40.36 -1.78 -22.03
N PRO A 576 -40.37 -3.12 -22.25
CA PRO A 576 -39.49 -4.14 -21.68
C PRO A 576 -38.17 -4.35 -22.46
N ASN A 577 -37.86 -3.51 -23.44
CA ASN A 577 -36.62 -3.63 -24.20
C ASN A 577 -35.43 -3.10 -23.38
N MET A 578 -34.29 -3.74 -23.57
CA MET A 578 -33.02 -3.36 -22.92
C MET A 578 -32.62 -1.95 -23.36
N THR A 579 -32.60 -1.03 -22.39
CA THR A 579 -32.44 0.40 -22.63
C THR A 579 -31.21 0.92 -21.90
N PHE A 580 -30.34 1.65 -22.61
CA PHE A 580 -29.15 2.22 -22.02
C PHE A 580 -29.50 3.32 -21.01
N ARG A 581 -29.09 3.12 -19.76
CA ARG A 581 -29.18 4.10 -18.67
C ARG A 581 -27.83 4.22 -17.98
N GLY A 582 -27.62 5.29 -17.24
CA GLY A 582 -26.35 5.50 -16.55
C GLY A 582 -26.12 6.93 -16.12
N ARG A 583 -24.96 7.14 -15.51
CA ARG A 583 -24.41 8.44 -15.18
C ARG A 583 -22.94 8.50 -15.51
N SER A 584 -22.43 9.70 -15.69
CA SER A 584 -21.01 9.97 -15.51
C SER A 584 -20.81 11.36 -14.92
N PHE A 585 -19.78 11.51 -14.11
CA PHE A 585 -19.30 12.82 -13.72
C PHE A 585 -17.78 12.84 -13.66
N TRP A 586 -17.22 14.04 -13.77
CA TRP A 586 -15.80 14.29 -13.65
C TRP A 586 -15.61 15.62 -12.92
N ARG A 587 -14.86 15.58 -11.82
CA ARG A 587 -14.37 16.77 -11.11
C ARG A 587 -12.87 16.88 -11.35
N HIS A 588 -12.41 18.11 -11.54
CA HIS A 588 -11.02 18.42 -11.81
C HIS A 588 -10.64 19.72 -11.12
N ARG A 589 -9.54 19.69 -10.37
CA ARG A 589 -8.80 20.85 -9.88
C ARG A 589 -7.40 20.78 -10.47
N GLN A 590 -6.93 21.89 -11.03
CA GLN A 590 -5.56 22.05 -11.48
C GLN A 590 -5.07 23.44 -11.14
N ASP A 591 -3.95 23.49 -10.46
CA ASP A 591 -3.19 24.71 -10.24
C ASP A 591 -2.37 24.99 -11.52
N LEU A 592 -2.52 26.20 -12.06
CA LEU A 592 -1.97 26.60 -13.36
C LEU A 592 -0.70 27.39 -13.15
N GLY A 593 0.40 26.99 -13.79
CA GLY A 593 1.65 27.75 -13.79
C GLY A 593 2.38 27.68 -12.45
N GLY A 594 2.93 26.51 -12.13
CA GLY A 594 3.53 26.17 -10.82
C GLY A 594 4.68 27.06 -10.28
N SER A 595 5.07 28.14 -10.97
CA SER A 595 5.93 29.19 -10.41
C SER A 595 5.29 30.58 -10.58
N THR A 596 5.58 31.47 -9.62
CA THR A 596 5.10 32.87 -9.59
C THR A 596 5.55 33.71 -10.79
N ASP A 597 6.54 33.22 -11.54
CA ASP A 597 7.14 33.92 -12.68
C ASP A 597 6.38 33.65 -14.00
N SER A 598 5.43 32.70 -13.98
CA SER A 598 4.56 32.41 -15.12
C SER A 598 3.36 33.37 -15.19
N PHE A 599 2.84 33.63 -16.40
CA PHE A 599 1.66 34.50 -16.61
C PHE A 599 0.40 34.05 -15.84
N PHE A 600 0.33 32.75 -15.52
CA PHE A 600 -0.77 32.15 -14.75
C PHE A 600 -0.39 31.84 -13.29
N GLY A 601 0.77 32.29 -12.79
CA GLY A 601 1.23 32.00 -11.43
C GLY A 601 0.17 32.28 -10.36
N GLY A 602 -0.19 31.25 -9.60
CA GLY A 602 -1.25 31.32 -8.59
C GLY A 602 -2.69 31.24 -9.10
N TRP A 603 -2.91 30.94 -10.39
CA TRP A 603 -4.26 30.68 -10.92
C TRP A 603 -4.66 29.23 -10.68
N GLN A 604 -5.96 29.00 -10.49
CA GLN A 604 -6.51 27.67 -10.26
C GLN A 604 -7.70 27.43 -11.18
N ALA A 605 -7.63 26.38 -11.99
CA ALA A 605 -8.75 25.84 -12.73
C ALA A 605 -9.53 24.85 -11.84
N ARG A 606 -10.84 25.05 -11.72
CA ARG A 606 -11.77 24.05 -11.19
C ARG A 606 -12.86 23.78 -12.22
N GLY A 607 -13.12 22.51 -12.50
CA GLY A 607 -14.14 22.05 -13.43
C GLY A 607 -14.99 20.94 -12.83
N THR A 608 -16.26 20.91 -13.18
CA THR A 608 -17.14 19.78 -12.93
C THR A 608 -18.04 19.59 -14.14
N ALA A 609 -18.04 18.37 -14.69
CA ALA A 609 -18.91 17.95 -15.76
C ALA A 609 -19.74 16.77 -15.27
N GLY A 610 -21.02 16.72 -15.65
CA GLY A 610 -21.92 15.64 -15.26
C GLY A 610 -22.91 15.34 -16.38
N TRP A 611 -23.24 14.07 -16.53
CA TRP A 611 -24.25 13.55 -17.46
C TRP A 611 -25.03 12.42 -16.77
N ILE A 612 -26.35 12.39 -16.98
CA ILE A 612 -27.25 11.38 -16.45
C ILE A 612 -28.23 11.02 -17.58
N SER A 613 -28.57 9.74 -17.74
CA SER A 613 -29.49 9.28 -18.79
C SER A 613 -30.90 9.84 -18.65
N ASP A 614 -31.40 9.91 -17.42
CA ASP A 614 -32.77 10.29 -17.10
C ASP A 614 -32.93 10.76 -15.65
N MET A 615 -34.01 11.49 -15.39
CA MET A 615 -34.27 12.13 -14.09
C MET A 615 -34.48 11.15 -12.94
N ASN A 616 -34.85 9.89 -13.21
CA ASN A 616 -35.10 8.89 -12.17
C ASN A 616 -33.86 8.03 -11.89
N PHE A 617 -32.79 8.15 -12.69
CA PHE A 617 -31.65 7.24 -12.61
C PHE A 617 -30.94 7.28 -11.25
N LEU A 618 -30.72 8.48 -10.71
CA LEU A 618 -30.15 8.63 -9.37
C LEU A 618 -31.13 8.17 -8.28
N GLU A 619 -32.41 8.53 -8.38
CA GLU A 619 -33.46 8.10 -7.43
C GLU A 619 -33.57 6.56 -7.32
N GLU A 620 -33.36 5.82 -8.42
CA GLU A 620 -33.36 4.36 -8.45
C GLU A 620 -32.03 3.73 -7.99
N TYR A 621 -30.91 4.13 -8.60
CA TYR A 621 -29.62 3.41 -8.45
C TYR A 621 -28.68 4.02 -7.40
N TYR A 622 -28.86 5.30 -7.08
CA TYR A 622 -28.00 6.12 -6.22
C TYR A 622 -28.84 6.97 -5.26
N GLU A 623 -29.83 6.37 -4.58
CA GLU A 623 -30.80 7.06 -3.69
C GLU A 623 -30.12 8.05 -2.71
N ALA A 624 -28.97 7.67 -2.12
CA ALA A 624 -28.21 8.52 -1.19
C ALA A 624 -27.43 9.69 -1.84
N GLU A 625 -27.33 9.75 -3.17
CA GLU A 625 -26.81 10.90 -3.94
C GLU A 625 -27.95 11.79 -4.47
N TRP A 626 -29.18 11.27 -4.45
CA TRP A 626 -30.40 11.97 -4.83
C TRP A 626 -31.04 12.76 -3.67
N GLU A 627 -30.92 12.24 -2.42
CA GLU A 627 -31.33 12.91 -1.18
C GLU A 627 -30.42 14.07 -0.73
#